data_AF-A0A0B1RNW9-F1
#
_entry.id   AF-A0A0B1RNW9-F1
#
_cell.length_a   1.000
_cell.length_b   1.000
_cell.length_c   1.000
_cell.angle_alpha   90.00
_cell.angle_beta   90.00
_cell.angle_gamma   90.00
#
_symmetry.space_group_name_H-M   'P 1'
#
loop_
_entity.id
_entity.type
_entity.pdbx_description
1 polymer ?
#
loop_
_entity_poly.entity_id
_entity_poly.type
_entity_poly.pdbx_seq_one_letter_code
_entity_poly.pdbx_strand_id
1 'polypeptide(L)'
;QFDGLHITGADLKKEICAKEGIKAEAFDLLLQNAHTKRSYTAEELIPRNSSIIVQRVPREDAEKLPKIQGVNTGMVVRNTTTETGLLAPAHMNPEEFEKLSEEDQIAHIKDVSTAKYHSSNFQKKTTNIMSGPPPPTYTCNRCNQPGHWYKNCPMNGYCSQMTITLVEHC
;
A
#
# COMPACT_ATOMS: atom_id res chain seq x y z
N GLN A 1 18.33 -8.69 -21.73
CA GLN A 1 18.65 -9.35 -23.02
C GLN A 1 19.96 -10.01 -22.76
N PHE A 2 20.06 -11.32 -22.94
CA PHE A 2 21.25 -12.07 -22.57
C PHE A 2 22.02 -12.53 -23.79
N ASP A 3 23.34 -12.64 -23.66
CA ASP A 3 24.24 -13.07 -24.72
C ASP A 3 24.42 -14.61 -24.66
N GLY A 4 24.24 -15.31 -25.79
CA GLY A 4 24.22 -16.79 -25.88
C GLY A 4 22.89 -17.46 -26.26
N LEU A 5 22.95 -18.72 -26.71
CA LEU A 5 21.77 -19.52 -27.13
C LEU A 5 20.85 -19.92 -25.96
N HIS A 6 21.37 -19.96 -24.74
CA HIS A 6 20.67 -20.40 -23.54
C HIS A 6 21.03 -19.49 -22.37
N ILE A 7 20.12 -19.36 -21.41
CA ILE A 7 20.34 -18.68 -20.13
C ILE A 7 19.97 -19.62 -18.97
N THR A 8 20.68 -19.55 -17.86
CA THR A 8 20.29 -20.29 -16.65
C THR A 8 19.05 -19.64 -16.00
N GLY A 9 18.23 -20.43 -15.31
CA GLY A 9 17.11 -19.88 -14.54
C GLY A 9 17.53 -18.82 -13.53
N ALA A 10 18.67 -19.02 -12.85
CA ALA A 10 19.23 -18.08 -11.88
C ALA A 10 19.59 -16.72 -12.50
N ASP A 11 20.32 -16.73 -13.62
CA ASP A 11 20.72 -15.50 -14.30
C ASP A 11 19.51 -14.77 -14.87
N LEU A 12 18.53 -15.51 -15.41
CA LEU A 12 17.29 -14.94 -15.93
C LEU A 12 16.49 -14.24 -14.82
N LYS A 13 16.34 -14.87 -13.64
CA LYS A 13 15.71 -14.23 -12.47
C LYS A 13 16.44 -12.92 -12.10
N LYS A 14 17.77 -12.93 -12.08
CA LYS A 14 18.59 -11.75 -11.74
C LYS A 14 18.41 -10.61 -12.75
N GLU A 15 18.43 -10.90 -14.05
CA GLU A 15 18.21 -9.90 -15.10
C GLU A 15 16.81 -9.29 -15.01
N ILE A 16 15.78 -10.11 -14.75
CA ILE A 16 14.40 -9.63 -14.58
C ILE A 16 14.30 -8.72 -13.35
N CYS A 17 14.86 -9.12 -12.21
CA CYS A 17 14.85 -8.30 -11.00
C CYS A 17 15.55 -6.95 -11.21
N ALA A 18 16.70 -6.94 -11.89
CA ALA A 18 17.44 -5.71 -12.20
C ALA A 18 16.67 -4.80 -13.16
N LYS A 19 16.06 -5.36 -14.20
CA LYS A 19 15.34 -4.59 -15.24
C LYS A 19 14.01 -4.01 -14.75
N GLU A 20 13.29 -4.76 -13.91
CA GLU A 20 11.97 -4.38 -13.39
C GLU A 20 12.04 -3.69 -12.02
N GLY A 21 13.25 -3.47 -11.48
CA GLY A 21 13.44 -2.85 -10.17
C GLY A 21 12.82 -3.66 -9.01
N ILE A 22 12.81 -4.99 -9.12
CA ILE A 22 12.23 -5.88 -8.13
C ILE A 22 13.29 -6.20 -7.08
N LYS A 23 12.97 -5.94 -5.80
CA LYS A 23 13.83 -6.30 -4.67
C LYS A 23 13.83 -7.81 -4.48
N ALA A 24 14.97 -8.46 -4.74
CA ALA A 24 15.16 -9.90 -4.62
C ALA A 24 15.01 -10.42 -3.17
N GLU A 25 15.08 -9.51 -2.19
CA GLU A 25 14.93 -9.83 -0.78
C GLU A 25 13.45 -9.97 -0.36
N ALA A 26 12.52 -9.37 -1.12
CA ALA A 26 11.11 -9.30 -0.73
C ALA A 26 10.25 -10.42 -1.34
N PHE A 27 10.60 -10.89 -2.54
CA PHE A 27 9.82 -11.87 -3.31
C PHE A 27 10.76 -12.76 -4.13
N ASP A 28 10.35 -14.00 -4.39
CA ASP A 28 10.99 -14.86 -5.39
C ASP A 28 10.19 -14.84 -6.71
N LEU A 29 10.82 -15.28 -7.79
CA LEU A 29 10.22 -15.40 -9.11
C LEU A 29 10.09 -16.88 -9.49
N LEU A 30 8.91 -17.29 -9.94
CA LEU A 30 8.69 -18.60 -10.53
C LEU A 30 8.75 -18.46 -12.06
N LEU A 31 9.63 -19.22 -12.69
CA LEU A 31 9.81 -19.27 -14.14
C LEU A 31 9.04 -20.47 -14.69
N GLN A 32 8.14 -20.25 -15.64
CA GLN A 32 7.29 -21.30 -16.22
C GLN A 32 7.24 -21.19 -17.73
N ASN A 33 7.36 -22.29 -18.46
CA ASN A 33 7.17 -22.28 -19.91
C ASN A 33 5.71 -21.91 -20.27
N ALA A 34 5.53 -20.99 -21.22
CA ALA A 34 4.20 -20.49 -21.59
C ALA A 34 3.30 -21.57 -22.21
N HIS A 35 3.90 -22.52 -22.94
CA HIS A 35 3.17 -23.57 -23.69
C HIS A 35 2.97 -24.82 -22.85
N THR A 36 4.04 -25.36 -22.27
CA THR A 36 3.98 -26.63 -21.52
C THR A 36 3.57 -26.44 -20.08
N LYS A 37 3.54 -25.20 -19.59
CA LYS A 37 3.25 -24.88 -18.18
C LYS A 37 4.22 -25.54 -17.18
N ARG A 38 5.36 -26.05 -17.64
CA ARG A 38 6.42 -26.63 -16.79
C ARG A 38 7.25 -25.53 -16.15
N SER A 39 7.53 -25.65 -14.85
CA SER A 39 8.42 -24.72 -14.13
C SER A 39 9.89 -25.06 -14.34
N TYR A 40 10.72 -24.03 -14.46
CA TYR A 40 12.19 -24.15 -14.56
C TYR A 40 12.83 -23.96 -13.18
N THR A 41 13.84 -24.76 -12.88
CA THR A 41 14.67 -24.59 -11.68
C THR A 41 15.81 -23.59 -11.93
N ALA A 42 16.54 -23.18 -10.88
CA ALA A 42 17.60 -22.18 -10.96
C ALA A 42 18.79 -22.60 -11.84
N GLU A 43 19.12 -23.90 -11.84
CA GLU A 43 20.24 -24.47 -12.60
C GLU A 43 19.84 -24.90 -14.03
N GLU A 44 18.55 -24.86 -14.36
CA GLU A 44 18.07 -25.34 -15.65
C GLU A 44 18.37 -24.33 -16.76
N LEU A 45 18.80 -24.85 -17.91
CA LEU A 45 19.10 -24.06 -19.09
C LEU A 45 17.83 -23.81 -19.90
N ILE A 46 17.53 -22.53 -20.10
CA ILE A 46 16.36 -22.06 -20.81
C ILE A 46 16.80 -21.54 -22.18
N PRO A 47 16.31 -22.12 -23.29
CA PRO A 47 16.69 -21.68 -24.63
C PRO A 47 16.10 -20.31 -24.96
N ARG A 48 16.85 -19.54 -25.75
CA ARG A 48 16.49 -18.18 -26.18
C ARG A 48 15.20 -18.08 -26.97
N ASN A 49 14.69 -19.16 -27.56
CA ASN A 49 13.44 -19.11 -28.35
C ASN A 49 12.22 -19.61 -27.54
N SER A 50 12.34 -19.63 -26.21
CA SER A 50 11.25 -20.04 -25.33
C SER A 50 10.44 -18.84 -24.83
N SER A 51 9.12 -19.02 -24.84
CA SER A 51 8.19 -18.10 -24.18
C SER A 51 8.04 -18.53 -22.72
N ILE A 52 8.29 -17.60 -21.79
CA ILE A 52 8.29 -17.87 -20.35
C ILE A 52 7.30 -16.94 -19.67
N ILE A 53 6.52 -17.49 -18.75
CA ILE A 53 5.68 -16.76 -17.81
C ILE A 53 6.48 -16.61 -16.52
N VAL A 54 6.64 -15.38 -16.07
CA VAL A 54 7.30 -15.03 -14.82
C VAL A 54 6.23 -14.65 -13.81
N GLN A 55 6.21 -15.32 -12.67
CA GLN A 55 5.24 -15.08 -11.60
C GLN A 55 5.97 -14.71 -10.30
N ARG A 56 5.53 -13.65 -9.62
CA ARG A 56 6.05 -13.32 -8.28
C ARG A 56 5.48 -14.29 -7.25
N VAL A 57 6.30 -14.83 -6.37
CA VAL A 57 5.86 -15.67 -5.25
C VAL A 57 6.41 -15.10 -3.94
N PRO A 58 5.62 -15.11 -2.84
CA PRO A 58 6.13 -14.73 -1.54
C PRO A 58 7.30 -15.65 -1.16
N ARG A 59 8.40 -15.07 -0.66
CA ARG A 59 9.49 -15.84 -0.07
C ARG A 59 9.04 -16.41 1.28
N GLU A 60 9.33 -17.68 1.55
CA GLU A 60 8.98 -18.33 2.82
C GLU A 60 9.88 -17.85 3.98
N ASP A 61 11.10 -17.46 3.64
CA ASP A 61 12.15 -16.92 4.50
C ASP A 61 12.20 -15.39 4.52
N ALA A 62 11.29 -14.70 3.83
CA ALA A 62 11.15 -13.26 3.99
C ALA A 62 10.75 -13.01 5.45
N GLU A 63 11.65 -12.38 6.22
CA GLU A 63 11.32 -11.92 7.56
C GLU A 63 9.97 -11.23 7.48
N LYS A 64 8.99 -11.74 8.22
CA LYS A 64 7.68 -11.11 8.33
C LYS A 64 7.97 -9.73 8.90
N LEU A 65 8.07 -8.74 8.03
CA LEU A 65 8.17 -7.35 8.45
C LEU A 65 7.06 -7.17 9.47
N PRO A 66 7.37 -6.63 10.66
CA PRO A 66 6.34 -6.37 11.65
C PRO A 66 5.20 -5.67 10.93
N LYS A 67 3.96 -6.10 11.20
CA LYS A 67 2.77 -5.43 10.70
C LYS A 67 2.81 -4.00 11.24
N ILE A 68 3.55 -3.13 10.58
CA ILE A 68 3.31 -1.71 10.60
C ILE A 68 1.96 -1.64 9.92
N GLN A 69 0.90 -1.72 10.72
CA GLN A 69 -0.34 -1.05 10.38
C GLN A 69 0.14 0.36 10.05
N GLY A 70 0.31 0.64 8.76
CA GLY A 70 0.81 1.90 8.29
C GLY A 70 -0.02 2.94 9.00
N VAL A 71 0.60 3.64 9.96
CA VAL A 71 0.16 4.97 10.28
C VAL A 71 0.33 5.69 8.97
N ASN A 72 -0.76 5.79 8.24
CA ASN A 72 -0.93 6.68 7.14
C ASN A 72 -0.57 8.07 7.65
N THR A 73 0.70 8.42 7.57
CA THR A 73 1.19 9.79 7.66
C THR A 73 0.84 10.52 6.37
N GLY A 74 -0.41 10.39 5.94
CA GLY A 74 -1.12 11.50 5.35
C GLY A 74 -1.83 12.17 6.51
N MET A 75 -1.18 13.16 7.14
CA MET A 75 -1.95 14.22 7.78
C MET A 75 -2.89 14.75 6.69
N VAL A 76 -4.16 14.35 6.75
CA VAL A 76 -5.21 15.09 6.07
C VAL A 76 -5.32 16.39 6.86
N VAL A 77 -4.46 17.36 6.52
CA VAL A 77 -4.76 18.75 6.81
C VAL A 77 -5.96 19.05 5.93
N ARG A 78 -7.16 18.89 6.50
CA ARG A 78 -8.35 19.50 5.93
C ARG A 78 -8.11 20.99 6.04
N ASN A 79 -7.76 21.64 4.93
CA ASN A 79 -7.89 23.08 4.84
C ASN A 79 -9.38 23.39 4.99
N THR A 80 -9.81 23.79 6.18
CA THR A 80 -11.16 24.25 6.44
C THR A 80 -11.32 25.62 5.80
N THR A 81 -11.72 25.64 4.54
CA THR A 81 -12.56 26.73 4.05
C THR A 81 -13.98 26.20 4.06
N THR A 82 -14.75 26.74 5.01
CA THR A 82 -16.21 26.82 5.01
C THR A 82 -17.02 25.53 5.09
N GLU A 83 -17.63 25.40 6.28
CA GLU A 83 -18.98 24.91 6.56
C GLU A 83 -19.15 23.42 6.88
N THR A 84 -19.78 23.21 8.05
CA THR A 84 -20.44 22.00 8.56
C THR A 84 -19.57 20.79 9.00
N GLY A 85 -19.48 20.62 10.33
CA GLY A 85 -19.58 19.28 10.94
C GLY A 85 -18.37 18.72 11.69
N LEU A 86 -17.68 19.50 12.53
CA LEU A 86 -16.89 18.97 13.65
C LEU A 86 -17.10 19.91 14.85
N LEU A 87 -17.63 19.37 15.96
CA LEU A 87 -17.85 20.11 17.20
C LEU A 87 -16.50 20.48 17.80
N ALA A 88 -15.94 21.60 17.36
CA ALA A 88 -15.09 22.42 18.23
C ALA A 88 -15.95 22.77 19.46
N PRO A 89 -15.38 22.80 20.69
CA PRO A 89 -16.13 23.30 21.83
C PRO A 89 -16.54 24.71 21.46
N ALA A 90 -17.84 24.90 21.31
CA ALA A 90 -18.42 26.18 20.92
C ALA A 90 -17.90 27.22 21.90
N HIS A 91 -17.19 28.23 21.40
CA HIS A 91 -16.90 29.41 22.18
C HIS A 91 -18.27 30.05 22.46
N MET A 92 -18.83 29.78 23.63
CA MET A 92 -20.14 30.31 24.02
C MET A 92 -20.07 31.85 24.02
N ASN A 93 -21.21 32.48 23.74
CA ASN A 93 -21.33 33.94 23.72
C ASN A 93 -20.94 34.50 25.11
N PRO A 94 -20.06 35.51 25.20
CA PRO A 94 -19.62 36.09 26.47
C PRO A 94 -20.75 36.49 27.43
N GLU A 95 -21.89 36.96 26.90
CA GLU A 95 -23.04 37.40 27.70
C GLU A 95 -23.78 36.26 28.40
N GLU A 96 -23.78 35.05 27.83
CA GLU A 96 -24.40 33.87 28.45
C GLU A 96 -23.49 33.28 29.54
N PHE A 97 -22.17 33.43 29.40
CA PHE A 97 -21.19 32.91 30.36
C PHE A 97 -21.21 33.64 31.71
N GLU A 98 -21.45 34.95 31.72
CA GLU A 98 -21.55 35.74 32.96
C GLU A 98 -22.86 35.52 33.74
N LYS A 99 -23.87 34.91 33.11
CA LYS A 99 -25.18 34.66 33.73
C LYS A 99 -25.30 33.28 34.38
N LEU A 100 -24.32 32.41 34.16
CA LEU A 100 -24.28 31.06 34.72
C LEU A 100 -23.88 31.12 36.20
N SER A 101 -24.32 30.15 36.98
CA SER A 101 -23.84 30.00 38.35
C SER A 101 -22.33 29.76 38.34
N GLU A 102 -21.66 30.12 39.43
CA GLU A 102 -20.22 29.89 39.60
C GLU A 102 -19.86 28.41 39.35
N GLU A 103 -20.75 27.49 39.76
CA GLU A 103 -20.58 26.05 39.56
C GLU A 103 -20.60 25.64 38.08
N ASP A 104 -21.53 26.20 37.29
CA ASP A 104 -21.68 25.88 35.86
C ASP A 104 -20.57 26.54 35.03
N GLN A 105 -20.13 27.74 35.44
CA GLN A 105 -18.99 28.42 34.84
C GLN A 105 -17.70 27.61 35.00
N ILE A 106 -17.46 27.05 36.20
CA ILE A 106 -16.31 26.18 36.49
C ILE A 106 -16.41 24.87 35.67
N ALA A 107 -17.60 24.30 35.51
CA ALA A 107 -17.81 23.10 34.68
C ALA A 107 -17.49 23.38 33.20
N HIS A 108 -17.92 24.52 32.66
CA HIS A 108 -17.65 24.91 31.28
C HIS A 108 -16.16 25.11 31.02
N ILE A 109 -15.44 25.80 31.92
CA ILE A 109 -13.98 25.98 31.79
C ILE A 109 -13.25 24.62 31.81
N LYS A 110 -13.66 23.69 32.69
CA LYS A 110 -13.07 22.34 32.76
C LYS A 110 -13.31 21.55 31.46
N ASP A 111 -14.49 21.64 30.88
CA ASP A 111 -14.80 20.96 29.63
C ASP A 111 -14.01 21.54 28.45
N VAL A 112 -14.06 22.86 28.23
CA VAL A 112 -13.35 23.52 27.12
C VAL A 112 -11.83 23.32 27.21
N SER A 113 -11.26 23.41 28.41
CA SER A 113 -9.81 23.24 28.62
C SER A 113 -9.34 21.80 28.37
N THR A 114 -10.17 20.80 28.69
CA THR A 114 -9.81 19.38 28.55
C THR A 114 -10.28 18.74 27.24
N ALA A 115 -11.23 19.35 26.52
CA ALA A 115 -11.79 18.84 25.28
C ALA A 115 -10.72 18.46 24.23
N LYS A 116 -9.67 19.28 24.09
CA LYS A 116 -8.56 19.00 23.15
C LYS A 116 -7.73 17.75 23.52
N TYR A 117 -7.75 17.36 24.79
CA TYR A 117 -7.05 16.18 25.31
C TYR A 117 -7.96 14.98 25.55
N HIS A 118 -9.25 15.07 25.20
CA HIS A 118 -10.18 13.96 25.38
C HIS A 118 -9.74 12.74 24.56
N SER A 119 -9.77 11.55 25.18
CA SER A 119 -9.31 10.30 24.58
C SER A 119 -9.98 10.01 23.22
N SER A 120 -11.25 10.38 23.05
CA SER A 120 -12.01 10.24 21.81
C SER A 120 -11.46 11.03 20.62
N ASN A 121 -10.65 12.07 20.83
CA ASN A 121 -9.96 12.78 19.76
C ASN A 121 -8.71 12.03 19.26
N PHE A 122 -8.11 11.19 20.10
CA PHE A 122 -6.92 10.38 19.77
C PHE A 122 -7.25 8.91 19.51
N GLN A 123 -8.46 8.47 19.87
CA GLN A 123 -8.98 7.18 19.44
C GLN A 123 -9.03 7.19 17.92
N LYS A 124 -8.19 6.35 17.31
CA LYS A 124 -8.18 6.09 15.88
C LYS A 124 -9.59 5.68 15.49
N LYS A 125 -10.38 6.62 14.98
CA LYS A 125 -11.66 6.30 14.38
C LYS A 125 -11.30 5.43 13.18
N THR A 126 -11.53 4.13 13.28
CA THR A 126 -11.48 3.16 12.17
C THR A 126 -12.63 3.45 11.20
N THR A 127 -12.86 4.73 10.91
CA THR A 127 -13.70 5.17 9.80
C THR A 127 -13.19 4.46 8.58
N ASN A 128 -14.16 4.00 7.80
CA ASN A 128 -14.03 3.19 6.62
C ASN A 128 -13.37 3.97 5.46
N ILE A 129 -12.18 4.54 5.70
CA ILE A 129 -11.36 5.28 4.72
C ILE A 129 -11.01 4.36 3.54
N MET A 130 -11.09 3.05 3.75
CA MET A 130 -10.73 2.01 2.80
C MET A 130 -11.88 1.56 1.87
N SER A 131 -13.01 2.27 1.85
CA SER A 131 -14.13 2.00 0.93
C SER A 131 -14.34 3.04 -0.18
N GLY A 132 -13.69 4.21 -0.12
CA GLY A 132 -13.70 5.21 -1.21
C GLY A 132 -12.53 5.03 -2.19
N PRO A 133 -12.46 5.75 -3.32
CA PRO A 133 -11.23 5.82 -4.12
C PRO A 133 -10.08 6.35 -3.24
N PRO A 134 -8.89 5.73 -3.26
CA PRO A 134 -7.79 6.20 -2.44
C PRO A 134 -7.31 7.59 -2.92
N PRO A 135 -6.64 8.36 -2.05
CA PRO A 135 -6.07 9.64 -2.43
C PRO A 135 -5.13 9.53 -3.65
N PRO A 136 -4.96 10.59 -4.47
CA PRO A 136 -4.07 10.56 -5.63
C PRO A 136 -2.61 10.22 -5.31
N THR A 137 -2.17 10.47 -4.07
CA THR A 137 -0.82 10.15 -3.58
C THR A 137 -0.66 8.70 -3.14
N TYR A 138 -1.75 7.96 -2.99
CA TYR A 138 -1.71 6.56 -2.57
C TYR A 138 -1.43 5.65 -3.76
N THR A 139 -0.32 4.92 -3.70
CA THR A 139 0.02 3.84 -4.62
C THR A 139 -0.35 2.49 -3.99
N CYS A 140 -1.02 1.63 -4.74
CA CYS A 140 -1.40 0.31 -4.25
C CYS A 140 -0.18 -0.56 -3.95
N ASN A 141 -0.04 -1.04 -2.72
CA ASN A 141 1.09 -1.87 -2.31
C ASN A 141 1.14 -3.27 -2.95
N ARG A 142 0.13 -3.67 -3.76
CA ARG A 142 0.14 -4.94 -4.51
C ARG A 142 0.70 -4.79 -5.91
N CYS A 143 0.31 -3.73 -6.62
CA CYS A 143 0.62 -3.56 -8.06
C CYS A 143 1.38 -2.26 -8.37
N ASN A 144 1.65 -1.43 -7.35
CA ASN A 144 2.27 -0.12 -7.46
C ASN A 144 1.57 0.86 -8.41
N GLN A 145 0.29 0.64 -8.73
CA GLN A 145 -0.55 1.55 -9.51
C GLN A 145 -1.41 2.43 -8.58
N PRO A 146 -1.61 3.71 -8.91
CA PRO A 146 -2.54 4.58 -8.19
C PRO A 146 -4.01 4.21 -8.48
N GLY A 147 -4.95 4.77 -7.71
CA GLY A 147 -6.40 4.72 -8.03
C GLY A 147 -7.22 3.60 -7.40
N HIS A 148 -6.63 2.69 -6.61
CA HIS A 148 -7.37 1.69 -5.84
C HIS A 148 -6.64 1.28 -4.55
N TRP A 149 -7.38 0.91 -3.49
CA TRP A 149 -6.78 0.36 -2.28
C TRP A 149 -6.21 -1.04 -2.52
N TYR A 150 -5.20 -1.45 -1.74
CA TYR A 150 -4.63 -2.80 -1.81
C TYR A 150 -5.68 -3.92 -1.70
N LYS A 151 -6.82 -3.67 -1.03
CA LYS A 151 -7.93 -4.62 -0.90
C LYS A 151 -8.74 -4.80 -2.17
N ASN A 152 -8.84 -3.74 -2.98
CA ASN A 152 -9.60 -3.66 -4.21
C ASN A 152 -8.68 -3.72 -5.43
N CYS A 153 -7.51 -4.34 -5.29
CA CYS A 153 -6.58 -4.46 -6.39
C CYS A 153 -7.18 -5.32 -7.51
N PRO A 154 -7.33 -4.81 -8.74
CA PRO A 154 -7.88 -5.57 -9.86
C PRO A 154 -7.02 -6.79 -10.23
N MET A 155 -5.76 -6.82 -9.77
CA MET A 155 -4.86 -7.98 -9.89
C MET A 155 -5.03 -9.02 -8.76
N ASN A 156 -6.13 -9.00 -7.99
CA ASN A 156 -6.34 -9.92 -6.87
C ASN A 156 -6.39 -11.42 -7.26
N GLY A 157 -6.48 -11.75 -8.55
CA GLY A 157 -6.48 -13.14 -9.05
C GLY A 157 -5.37 -13.47 -10.05
N TYR A 158 -4.63 -12.46 -10.55
CA TYR A 158 -3.50 -12.65 -11.45
C TYR A 158 -2.28 -12.08 -10.76
N CYS A 159 -1.62 -12.93 -9.98
CA CYS A 159 -0.27 -12.63 -9.54
C CYS A 159 0.53 -12.23 -10.77
N SER A 160 0.99 -10.97 -10.86
CA SER A 160 1.59 -10.33 -12.03
C SER A 160 2.36 -11.31 -12.93
N GLN A 161 1.65 -11.94 -13.87
CA GLN A 161 2.23 -12.90 -14.79
C GLN A 161 2.78 -12.06 -15.93
N MET A 162 4.09 -11.82 -15.91
CA MET A 162 4.74 -11.18 -17.04
C MET A 162 5.15 -12.27 -18.02
N THR A 163 4.55 -12.27 -19.21
CA THR A 163 4.99 -13.17 -20.28
C THR A 163 6.17 -12.49 -20.98
N ILE A 164 7.34 -13.11 -20.90
CA ILE A 164 8.53 -12.68 -21.60
C ILE A 164 8.74 -13.65 -22.75
N THR A 165 8.64 -13.14 -23.98
CA THR A 165 9.11 -13.87 -25.16
C THR A 165 10.59 -13.54 -25.32
N LEU A 166 11.43 -14.54 -25.14
CA LEU A 166 12.82 -14.45 -25.55
C LEU A 166 12.80 -14.56 -27.08
N VAL A 167 13.17 -13.47 -27.78
CA VAL A 167 13.16 -13.40 -29.25
C VAL A 167 14.57 -13.27 -29.80
N GLU A 168 14.86 -14.03 -30.86
CA GLU A 168 15.97 -13.78 -31.77
C GLU A 168 15.81 -12.41 -32.43
N HIS A 169 16.86 -11.60 -32.38
CA HIS A 169 17.05 -10.52 -33.35
C HIS A 169 18.18 -10.99 -34.26
N CYS A 170 17.85 -11.15 -35.55
CA CYS A 170 18.80 -11.41 -36.63
C CYS A 170 19.72 -10.20 -36.84
#